data_AF-A0A9X1QYQ9-F1
#
_entry.id   AF-A0A9X1QYQ9-F1
#
_cell.length_a   1.000
_cell.length_b   1.000
_cell.length_c   1.000
_cell.angle_alpha   90.00
_cell.angle_beta   90.00
_cell.angle_gamma   90.00
#
_symmetry.space_group_name_H-M   'P 1'
#
loop_
_entity.id
_entity.type
_entity.pdbx_description
1 polymer ?
#
loop_
_entity_poly.entity_id
_entity_poly.type
_entity_poly.pdbx_seq_one_letter_code
_entity_poly.pdbx_strand_id
1 'polypeptide(L)'
;MKKLFLLLLTIVVMNAQAQEDCTQIPNGNFQNWTGNDDPVNWLTTNMGDKYGTPTVGFDMRNVFKTPGKYGNGVRIKNASVLEMLKAEKPAEFAKLPASIKEQLRKSSFSGSLFTCQGNCEGATLSENEIFMRKNMFFPLSKTPGALCGYYKANLKEGDKLWILPYLAIENDMPAGGVMPGETASVITKNASDWTPFRIPLRILPDRTPVKALIQMQMVGSGFPVTPPYGMSALELAQRYPSTDGSEVFIDELCFCGEADVIDPDDPILDSIDMGTGTSGADPEDDQNNDNSEEIYIATNGNDTNSGTNSSPFATMQKALNVAQGKRLQGKPVKIIVKNGTYRQEANFNGTGNTSLPPLIIEAETSHQAIFIGSEPITENPNWQTQTQGLYMSNKGKLHPNQQPEFNIANYGNPMDTSVPALVVNGVQLKHQQGGDLRNIPNAYVYSPQLFMVNPGAASLSSAIVEVSVRKNAINVTNGGNITVKGLRLKGFPQASIPQLNEQQMPGLEGVQAVNCQYE
;
A
#
# COMPACT_ATOMS: atom_id res chain seq x y z
N MET A 1 -57.42 -32.70 -14.03
CA MET A 1 -57.05 -31.30 -14.32
C MET A 1 -56.87 -30.41 -13.08
N LYS A 2 -57.77 -30.40 -12.07
CA LYS A 2 -57.60 -29.57 -10.85
C LYS A 2 -56.33 -29.85 -10.01
N LYS A 3 -55.82 -31.09 -9.96
CA LYS A 3 -54.59 -31.43 -9.21
C LYS A 3 -53.29 -31.00 -9.90
N LEU A 4 -53.30 -30.82 -11.23
CA LEU A 4 -52.14 -30.35 -11.98
C LEU A 4 -51.96 -28.82 -11.85
N PHE A 5 -53.06 -28.10 -11.72
CA PHE A 5 -53.06 -26.64 -11.50
C PHE A 5 -52.55 -26.28 -10.10
N LEU A 6 -52.85 -27.09 -9.08
CA LEU A 6 -52.37 -26.86 -7.72
C LEU A 6 -50.85 -27.08 -7.61
N LEU A 7 -50.30 -28.07 -8.33
CA LEU A 7 -48.87 -28.38 -8.35
C LEU A 7 -48.06 -27.30 -9.10
N LEU A 8 -48.60 -26.76 -10.22
CA LEU A 8 -47.97 -25.64 -10.91
C LEU A 8 -47.96 -24.36 -10.06
N LEU A 9 -49.03 -24.11 -9.31
CA LEU A 9 -49.10 -22.94 -8.42
C LEU A 9 -48.11 -23.05 -7.25
N THR A 10 -47.84 -24.25 -6.72
CA THR A 10 -46.86 -24.43 -5.63
C THR A 10 -45.41 -24.25 -6.13
N ILE A 11 -45.09 -24.67 -7.36
CA ILE A 11 -43.76 -24.51 -7.96
C ILE A 11 -43.47 -23.03 -8.28
N VAL A 12 -44.49 -22.24 -8.64
CA VAL A 12 -44.33 -20.80 -8.88
C VAL A 12 -44.10 -20.02 -7.57
N VAL A 13 -44.76 -20.39 -6.47
CA VAL A 13 -44.58 -19.70 -5.18
C VAL A 13 -43.23 -20.00 -4.52
N MET A 14 -42.69 -21.21 -4.69
CA MET A 14 -41.37 -21.56 -4.12
C MET A 14 -40.18 -20.87 -4.82
N ASN A 15 -40.32 -20.42 -6.07
CA ASN A 15 -39.27 -19.65 -6.74
C ASN A 15 -39.33 -18.14 -6.47
N ALA A 16 -40.44 -17.63 -5.93
CA ALA A 16 -40.59 -16.21 -5.63
C ALA A 16 -39.92 -15.79 -4.31
N GLN A 17 -39.81 -16.69 -3.33
CA GLN A 17 -39.26 -16.35 -2.01
C GLN A 17 -37.72 -16.28 -1.95
N ALA A 18 -37.01 -16.73 -2.98
CA ALA A 18 -35.54 -16.68 -3.00
C ALA A 18 -34.98 -15.33 -3.52
N GLN A 19 -35.83 -14.41 -4.00
CA GLN A 19 -35.40 -13.16 -4.63
C GLN A 19 -35.56 -11.91 -3.73
N GLU A 20 -36.19 -12.03 -2.55
CA GLU A 20 -36.49 -10.88 -1.68
C GLU A 20 -35.28 -10.30 -0.92
N ASP A 21 -34.14 -11.01 -0.87
CA ASP A 21 -32.97 -10.54 -0.10
C ASP A 21 -31.96 -9.70 -0.88
N CYS A 22 -32.18 -9.45 -2.17
CA CYS A 22 -31.21 -8.81 -3.05
C CYS A 22 -31.40 -7.28 -3.10
N THR A 23 -30.62 -6.55 -2.30
CA THR A 23 -30.57 -5.08 -2.28
C THR A 23 -29.77 -4.59 -3.47
N GLN A 24 -30.42 -3.83 -4.34
CA GLN A 24 -29.81 -3.36 -5.57
C GLN A 24 -28.60 -2.46 -5.32
N ILE A 25 -27.48 -2.79 -5.97
CA ILE A 25 -26.31 -1.91 -6.10
C ILE A 25 -26.55 -1.00 -7.32
N PRO A 26 -26.13 0.27 -7.30
CA PRO A 26 -26.22 1.15 -8.47
C PRO A 26 -25.65 0.48 -9.73
N ASN A 27 -26.52 0.16 -10.68
CA ASN A 27 -26.17 -0.54 -11.91
C ASN A 27 -25.37 -1.85 -11.67
N GLY A 28 -25.67 -2.59 -10.59
CA GLY A 28 -25.00 -3.86 -10.27
C GLY A 28 -25.32 -5.01 -11.24
N ASN A 29 -26.40 -4.87 -12.00
CA ASN A 29 -26.75 -5.74 -13.13
C ASN A 29 -26.14 -5.29 -14.46
N PHE A 30 -25.32 -4.23 -14.47
CA PHE A 30 -24.62 -3.73 -15.65
C PHE A 30 -25.47 -3.57 -16.91
N GLN A 31 -26.73 -3.12 -16.78
CA GLN A 31 -27.57 -2.89 -17.95
C GLN A 31 -27.31 -1.53 -18.60
N ASN A 32 -26.85 -0.56 -17.82
CA ASN A 32 -26.62 0.82 -18.26
C ASN A 32 -25.14 1.07 -18.52
N TRP A 33 -24.83 1.57 -19.72
CA TRP A 33 -23.46 1.86 -20.17
C TRP A 33 -23.42 3.23 -20.80
N THR A 34 -22.32 3.94 -20.59
CA THR A 34 -21.98 5.14 -21.37
C THR A 34 -21.22 4.73 -22.64
N GLY A 35 -20.79 5.70 -23.45
CA GLY A 35 -19.86 5.42 -24.55
C GLY A 35 -18.51 4.90 -24.03
N ASN A 36 -17.77 4.17 -24.87
CA ASN A 36 -16.43 3.61 -24.57
C ASN A 36 -16.37 2.43 -23.59
N ASP A 37 -17.45 1.64 -23.47
CA ASP A 37 -17.49 0.45 -22.60
C ASP A 37 -17.28 0.77 -21.11
N ASP A 38 -17.84 1.89 -20.65
CA ASP A 38 -17.87 2.22 -19.22
C ASP A 38 -19.29 2.00 -18.65
N PRO A 39 -19.46 1.13 -17.64
CA PRO A 39 -20.76 0.95 -17.00
C PRO A 39 -21.11 2.20 -16.18
N VAL A 40 -22.37 2.67 -16.28
CA VAL A 40 -22.84 3.84 -15.52
C VAL A 40 -22.68 3.59 -14.01
N ASN A 41 -22.17 4.56 -13.26
CA ASN A 41 -21.83 4.47 -11.82
C ASN A 41 -20.68 3.53 -11.48
N TRP A 42 -19.84 3.22 -12.47
CA TRP A 42 -18.62 2.46 -12.28
C TRP A 42 -17.45 3.17 -12.95
N LEU A 43 -16.33 3.20 -12.27
CA LEU A 43 -15.04 3.64 -12.77
C LEU A 43 -14.28 2.41 -13.27
N THR A 44 -13.68 2.50 -14.45
CA THR A 44 -12.89 1.42 -15.04
C THR A 44 -11.44 1.87 -15.19
N THR A 45 -10.53 0.92 -15.35
CA THR A 45 -9.16 1.19 -15.81
C THR A 45 -9.02 1.26 -17.33
N ASN A 46 -10.13 1.49 -18.05
CA ASN A 46 -10.05 1.70 -19.49
C ASN A 46 -9.22 2.97 -19.76
N MET A 47 -7.99 2.78 -20.26
CA MET A 47 -7.18 3.87 -20.78
C MET A 47 -7.37 3.90 -22.29
N GLY A 48 -8.41 4.62 -22.74
CA GLY A 48 -8.79 4.74 -24.14
C GLY A 48 -9.58 6.03 -24.35
N ASP A 49 -9.42 6.64 -25.52
CA ASP A 49 -9.90 8.00 -25.76
C ASP A 49 -11.42 8.15 -25.70
N LYS A 50 -11.87 8.85 -24.65
CA LYS A 50 -12.96 9.80 -24.76
C LYS A 50 -12.47 11.20 -25.19
N TYR A 51 -11.15 11.46 -25.17
CA TYR A 51 -10.54 12.78 -25.38
C TYR A 51 -9.88 13.00 -26.75
N GLY A 52 -10.00 12.06 -27.69
CA GLY A 52 -9.60 12.23 -29.10
C GLY A 52 -8.10 12.43 -29.35
N THR A 53 -7.25 12.23 -28.35
CA THR A 53 -5.80 12.04 -28.53
C THR A 53 -5.32 11.02 -27.50
N PRO A 54 -4.92 9.81 -27.93
CA PRO A 54 -4.49 8.81 -26.98
C PRO A 54 -3.18 9.35 -26.45
N THR A 55 -3.13 9.71 -25.17
CA THR A 55 -1.92 10.27 -24.53
C THR A 55 -0.74 9.29 -24.68
N VAL A 56 -1.05 8.01 -24.95
CA VAL A 56 -0.10 6.92 -25.21
C VAL A 56 -0.19 6.29 -26.62
N GLY A 57 -1.08 6.73 -27.52
CA GLY A 57 -1.16 6.17 -28.88
C GLY A 57 -1.97 4.88 -29.08
N PHE A 58 -2.53 4.26 -28.03
CA PHE A 58 -3.09 2.90 -28.09
C PHE A 58 -4.43 2.75 -27.34
N ASP A 59 -5.29 1.81 -27.77
CA ASP A 59 -6.51 1.40 -27.05
C ASP A 59 -6.18 0.36 -25.98
N MET A 60 -6.15 0.79 -24.71
CA MET A 60 -5.82 -0.05 -23.57
C MET A 60 -7.06 -0.44 -22.74
N ARG A 61 -8.22 -0.54 -23.38
CA ARG A 61 -9.43 -1.01 -22.70
C ARG A 61 -9.23 -2.42 -22.13
N ASN A 62 -9.64 -2.59 -20.88
CA ASN A 62 -9.55 -3.82 -20.12
C ASN A 62 -10.89 -4.21 -19.45
N VAL A 63 -11.91 -3.35 -19.58
CA VAL A 63 -13.29 -3.58 -19.17
C VAL A 63 -14.20 -3.40 -20.39
N PHE A 64 -15.09 -4.37 -20.61
CA PHE A 64 -15.94 -4.41 -21.81
C PHE A 64 -17.39 -4.71 -21.47
N LYS A 65 -18.31 -4.11 -22.23
CA LYS A 65 -19.70 -4.55 -22.28
C LYS A 65 -19.76 -5.93 -22.94
N THR A 66 -20.51 -6.85 -22.34
CA THR A 66 -20.64 -8.23 -22.83
C THR A 66 -22.05 -8.78 -22.56
N PRO A 67 -22.49 -9.88 -23.19
CA PRO A 67 -23.72 -10.55 -22.79
C PRO A 67 -23.64 -11.05 -21.34
N GLY A 68 -24.61 -10.66 -20.53
CA GLY A 68 -24.74 -11.02 -19.13
C GLY A 68 -25.39 -12.39 -18.91
N LYS A 69 -25.65 -12.72 -17.64
CA LYS A 69 -26.62 -13.74 -17.25
C LYS A 69 -28.02 -13.30 -17.65
N TYR A 70 -28.32 -12.02 -17.46
CA TYR A 70 -29.52 -11.38 -17.98
C TYR A 70 -29.11 -10.10 -18.72
N GLY A 71 -29.51 -9.94 -19.98
CA GLY A 71 -29.16 -8.74 -20.75
C GLY A 71 -27.65 -8.55 -20.92
N ASN A 72 -27.11 -7.44 -20.42
CA ASN A 72 -25.68 -7.11 -20.46
C ASN A 72 -24.98 -7.44 -19.13
N GLY A 73 -23.69 -7.72 -19.19
CA GLY A 73 -22.80 -7.89 -18.05
C GLY A 73 -21.49 -7.17 -18.31
N VAL A 74 -20.54 -7.31 -17.39
CA VAL A 74 -19.19 -6.78 -17.55
C VAL A 74 -18.18 -7.90 -17.78
N ARG A 75 -17.25 -7.69 -18.71
CA ARG A 75 -16.05 -8.54 -18.90
C ARG A 75 -14.83 -7.73 -18.51
N ILE A 76 -14.12 -8.19 -17.49
CA ILE A 76 -12.82 -7.67 -17.06
C ILE A 76 -11.75 -8.61 -17.60
N LYS A 77 -10.77 -8.09 -18.35
CA LYS A 77 -9.67 -8.88 -18.92
C LYS A 77 -8.35 -8.19 -18.64
N ASN A 78 -7.28 -8.95 -18.57
CA ASN A 78 -5.94 -8.35 -18.58
C ASN A 78 -5.59 -7.91 -19.99
N ALA A 79 -5.12 -6.67 -20.15
CA ALA A 79 -4.67 -6.16 -21.43
C ALA A 79 -3.19 -6.51 -21.64
N SER A 80 -2.93 -7.35 -22.66
CA SER A 80 -1.59 -7.73 -23.09
C SER A 80 -0.81 -6.53 -23.61
N VAL A 81 0.34 -6.21 -23.01
CA VAL A 81 1.27 -5.26 -23.63
C VAL A 81 1.82 -5.83 -24.94
N LEU A 82 1.99 -7.16 -24.98
CA LEU A 82 2.44 -7.88 -26.16
C LEU A 82 1.46 -7.77 -27.33
N GLU A 83 0.20 -8.16 -27.13
CA GLU A 83 -0.78 -8.13 -28.23
C GLU A 83 -1.12 -6.70 -28.64
N MET A 84 -1.10 -5.74 -27.71
CA MET A 84 -1.19 -4.31 -28.05
C MET A 84 -0.04 -3.89 -28.96
N LEU A 85 1.21 -4.15 -28.57
CA LEU A 85 2.37 -3.76 -29.39
C LEU A 85 2.38 -4.46 -30.74
N LYS A 86 1.93 -5.71 -30.80
CA LYS A 86 1.80 -6.49 -32.03
C LYS A 86 0.71 -5.93 -32.95
N ALA A 87 -0.43 -5.51 -32.42
CA ALA A 87 -1.52 -4.93 -33.19
C ALA A 87 -1.17 -3.54 -33.71
N GLU A 88 -0.63 -2.69 -32.84
CA GLU A 88 -0.45 -1.26 -33.11
C GLU A 88 0.90 -0.93 -33.77
N LYS A 89 1.94 -1.73 -33.48
CA LYS A 89 3.30 -1.54 -33.99
C LYS A 89 3.90 -2.85 -34.51
N PRO A 90 3.26 -3.52 -35.48
CA PRO A 90 3.67 -4.86 -35.95
C PRO A 90 5.12 -4.92 -36.43
N ALA A 91 5.63 -3.84 -37.04
CA ALA A 91 7.02 -3.78 -37.53
C ALA A 91 8.05 -3.66 -36.40
N GLU A 92 7.75 -2.92 -35.32
CA GLU A 92 8.60 -2.83 -34.14
C GLU A 92 8.55 -4.16 -33.37
N PHE A 93 7.34 -4.71 -33.19
CA PHE A 93 7.11 -6.01 -32.58
C PHE A 93 7.87 -7.14 -33.28
N ALA A 94 7.88 -7.17 -34.62
CA ALA A 94 8.60 -8.17 -35.40
C ALA A 94 10.10 -8.17 -35.09
N LYS A 95 10.69 -7.00 -34.83
CA LYS A 95 12.12 -6.82 -34.51
C LYS A 95 12.47 -7.19 -33.08
N LEU A 96 11.51 -7.33 -32.17
CA LEU A 96 11.79 -7.65 -30.78
C LEU A 96 12.39 -9.07 -30.63
N PRO A 97 13.46 -9.24 -29.84
CA PRO A 97 13.99 -10.56 -29.47
C PRO A 97 12.93 -11.42 -28.76
N ALA A 98 13.05 -12.74 -28.89
CA ALA A 98 12.13 -13.68 -28.23
C ALA A 98 12.08 -13.52 -26.71
N SER A 99 13.20 -13.18 -26.08
CA SER A 99 13.29 -12.90 -24.63
C SER A 99 12.48 -11.69 -24.21
N ILE A 100 12.49 -10.60 -24.99
CA ILE A 100 11.69 -9.39 -24.72
C ILE A 100 10.21 -9.68 -24.94
N LYS A 101 9.87 -10.42 -26.00
CA LYS A 101 8.48 -10.89 -26.20
C LYS A 101 8.00 -11.72 -25.01
N GLU A 102 8.86 -12.57 -24.45
CA GLU A 102 8.51 -13.36 -23.27
C GLU A 102 8.36 -12.51 -22.00
N GLN A 103 9.18 -11.48 -21.82
CA GLN A 103 9.00 -10.51 -20.73
C GLN A 103 7.68 -9.73 -20.89
N LEU A 104 7.39 -9.24 -22.11
CA LEU A 104 6.16 -8.52 -22.40
C LEU A 104 4.89 -9.38 -22.26
N ARG A 105 4.99 -10.72 -22.41
CA ARG A 105 3.87 -11.63 -22.10
C ARG A 105 3.53 -11.65 -20.61
N LYS A 106 4.55 -11.50 -19.76
CA LYS A 106 4.40 -11.46 -18.30
C LYS A 106 4.01 -10.07 -17.80
N SER A 107 4.07 -9.07 -18.68
CA SER A 107 3.57 -7.73 -18.42
C SER A 107 2.17 -7.59 -19.02
N SER A 108 1.15 -7.66 -18.17
CA SER A 108 -0.21 -7.30 -18.54
C SER A 108 -0.71 -6.15 -17.68
N PHE A 109 -1.58 -5.32 -18.25
CA PHE A 109 -2.31 -4.32 -17.47
C PHE A 109 -3.55 -4.97 -16.89
N SER A 110 -3.58 -5.10 -15.57
CA SER A 110 -4.70 -5.70 -14.85
C SER A 110 -5.98 -4.91 -15.06
N GLY A 111 -7.05 -5.62 -15.44
CA GLY A 111 -8.39 -5.04 -15.49
C GLY A 111 -8.93 -4.78 -14.10
N SER A 112 -9.53 -3.60 -13.90
CA SER A 112 -10.21 -3.28 -12.64
C SER A 112 -11.43 -2.39 -12.83
N LEU A 113 -12.31 -2.46 -11.85
CA LEU A 113 -13.64 -1.87 -11.84
C LEU A 113 -13.97 -1.42 -10.41
N PHE A 114 -14.47 -0.20 -10.24
CA PHE A 114 -14.79 0.40 -8.94
C PHE A 114 -16.17 1.03 -8.99
N THR A 115 -16.94 0.97 -7.91
CA THR A 115 -18.15 1.78 -7.82
C THR A 115 -17.80 3.26 -7.82
N CYS A 116 -18.66 4.06 -8.41
CA CYS A 116 -18.49 5.50 -8.41
C CYS A 116 -19.82 6.24 -8.53
N GLN A 117 -19.94 7.37 -7.85
CA GLN A 117 -21.05 8.30 -7.94
C GLN A 117 -20.59 9.69 -8.38
N GLY A 118 -21.37 10.31 -9.25
CA GLY A 118 -21.08 11.66 -9.75
C GLY A 118 -20.04 11.68 -10.86
N ASN A 119 -19.00 12.50 -10.72
CA ASN A 119 -17.98 12.70 -11.74
C ASN A 119 -16.87 11.65 -11.64
N CYS A 120 -17.16 10.44 -12.16
CA CYS A 120 -16.21 9.34 -12.17
C CYS A 120 -14.95 9.63 -12.99
N GLU A 121 -15.09 10.42 -14.06
CA GLU A 121 -13.97 10.81 -14.92
C GLU A 121 -12.96 11.70 -14.20
N GLY A 122 -13.44 12.59 -13.33
CA GLY A 122 -12.57 13.41 -12.50
C GLY A 122 -11.81 12.59 -11.45
N ALA A 123 -12.36 11.45 -11.02
CA ALA A 123 -11.75 10.62 -9.99
C ALA A 123 -10.50 9.90 -10.53
N THR A 124 -10.55 9.30 -11.72
CA THR A 124 -9.40 8.59 -12.34
C THR A 124 -8.16 9.46 -12.56
N LEU A 125 -8.36 10.76 -12.83
CA LEU A 125 -7.27 11.69 -13.12
C LEU A 125 -6.80 12.48 -11.89
N SER A 126 -7.47 12.31 -10.75
CA SER A 126 -7.13 13.05 -9.55
C SER A 126 -6.00 12.35 -8.79
N GLU A 127 -4.87 13.04 -8.65
CA GLU A 127 -3.82 12.66 -7.69
C GLU A 127 -4.27 12.87 -6.22
N ASN A 128 -5.45 13.45 -6.01
CA ASN A 128 -6.00 13.70 -4.68
C ASN A 128 -6.84 12.51 -4.21
N GLU A 129 -6.26 11.70 -3.33
CA GLU A 129 -6.88 10.52 -2.75
C GLU A 129 -8.22 10.81 -2.03
N ILE A 130 -8.36 11.99 -1.40
CA ILE A 130 -9.60 12.41 -0.74
C ILE A 130 -10.71 12.60 -1.79
N PHE A 131 -10.37 13.18 -2.94
CA PHE A 131 -11.31 13.37 -4.04
C PHE A 131 -11.73 12.03 -4.66
N MET A 132 -10.78 11.11 -4.84
CA MET A 132 -11.08 9.75 -5.28
C MET A 132 -12.04 9.06 -4.31
N ARG A 133 -11.68 8.98 -3.01
CA ARG A 133 -12.49 8.28 -2.00
C ARG A 133 -13.92 8.82 -1.95
N LYS A 134 -14.10 10.15 -1.92
CA LYS A 134 -15.43 10.78 -1.83
C LYS A 134 -16.39 10.34 -2.94
N ASN A 135 -15.89 10.12 -4.16
CA ASN A 135 -16.73 9.77 -5.30
C ASN A 135 -16.87 8.25 -5.52
N MET A 136 -16.11 7.40 -4.82
CA MET A 136 -16.21 5.95 -5.04
C MET A 136 -17.30 5.27 -4.19
N PHE A 137 -17.81 5.95 -3.16
CA PHE A 137 -18.88 5.45 -2.31
C PHE A 137 -20.27 5.68 -2.92
N PHE A 138 -21.18 4.76 -2.63
CA PHE A 138 -22.61 4.93 -2.84
C PHE A 138 -23.39 4.68 -1.54
N PRO A 139 -24.54 5.36 -1.32
CA PRO A 139 -25.31 5.22 -0.10
C PRO A 139 -25.95 3.84 0.01
N LEU A 140 -26.04 3.34 1.23
CA LEU A 140 -26.73 2.11 1.58
C LEU A 140 -28.13 2.43 2.10
N SER A 141 -29.13 1.66 1.65
CA SER A 141 -30.49 1.71 2.21
C SER A 141 -30.68 0.82 3.44
N LYS A 142 -29.84 -0.23 3.57
CA LYS A 142 -29.76 -1.11 4.74
C LYS A 142 -28.36 -1.71 4.87
N THR A 143 -28.02 -2.16 6.08
CA THR A 143 -26.74 -2.83 6.38
C THR A 143 -26.69 -4.21 5.70
N PRO A 144 -25.72 -4.46 4.79
CA PRO A 144 -25.65 -5.72 4.05
C PRO A 144 -24.88 -6.81 4.81
N GLY A 145 -25.32 -8.07 4.69
CA GLY A 145 -24.61 -9.23 5.25
C GLY A 145 -23.62 -9.91 4.30
N ALA A 146 -23.77 -9.71 3.00
CA ALA A 146 -22.91 -10.27 1.98
C ALA A 146 -23.01 -9.48 0.68
N LEU A 147 -21.96 -9.54 -0.15
CA LEU A 147 -22.02 -9.22 -1.57
C LEU A 147 -22.27 -10.50 -2.36
N CYS A 148 -23.34 -10.53 -3.15
CA CYS A 148 -23.71 -11.64 -4.02
C CYS A 148 -23.59 -11.24 -5.49
N GLY A 149 -23.42 -12.24 -6.36
CA GLY A 149 -23.50 -12.07 -7.79
C GLY A 149 -23.25 -13.37 -8.55
N TYR A 150 -23.04 -13.25 -9.86
CA TYR A 150 -22.65 -14.37 -10.71
C TYR A 150 -21.37 -14.06 -11.46
N TYR A 151 -20.59 -15.09 -11.71
CA TYR A 151 -19.37 -14.97 -12.48
C TYR A 151 -19.18 -16.09 -13.52
N LYS A 152 -18.42 -15.78 -14.56
CA LYS A 152 -17.68 -16.76 -15.38
C LYS A 152 -16.22 -16.38 -15.35
N ALA A 153 -15.32 -17.34 -15.40
CA ALA A 153 -13.91 -17.05 -15.29
C ALA A 153 -13.06 -18.00 -16.15
N ASN A 154 -12.06 -17.42 -16.79
CA ASN A 154 -11.01 -18.10 -17.53
C ASN A 154 -9.66 -17.48 -17.11
N LEU A 155 -9.25 -17.80 -15.90
CA LEU A 155 -8.01 -17.42 -15.24
C LEU A 155 -6.86 -18.31 -15.73
N LYS A 156 -5.74 -17.67 -16.08
CA LYS A 156 -4.51 -18.29 -16.57
C LYS A 156 -3.45 -18.27 -15.49
N GLU A 157 -2.57 -19.27 -15.50
CA GLU A 157 -1.35 -19.31 -14.67
C GLU A 157 -1.55 -19.08 -13.16
N GLY A 158 -2.76 -19.33 -12.64
CA GLY A 158 -3.11 -19.12 -11.24
C GLY A 158 -3.56 -17.70 -10.89
N ASP A 159 -3.78 -16.84 -11.89
CA ASP A 159 -4.43 -15.53 -11.75
C ASP A 159 -5.77 -15.65 -11.01
N LYS A 160 -6.20 -14.53 -10.45
CA LYS A 160 -7.38 -14.44 -9.58
C LYS A 160 -8.15 -13.16 -9.90
N LEU A 161 -9.43 -13.15 -9.57
CA LEU A 161 -10.18 -11.91 -9.40
C LEU A 161 -10.36 -11.65 -7.91
N TRP A 162 -9.85 -10.52 -7.45
CA TRP A 162 -10.10 -10.03 -6.11
C TRP A 162 -11.27 -9.05 -6.12
N ILE A 163 -12.18 -9.18 -5.16
CA ILE A 163 -13.38 -8.35 -4.98
C ILE A 163 -13.38 -7.82 -3.54
N LEU A 164 -13.26 -6.51 -3.39
CA LEU A 164 -13.28 -5.81 -2.12
C LEU A 164 -14.58 -4.99 -1.95
N PRO A 165 -15.59 -5.56 -1.29
CA PRO A 165 -16.66 -4.76 -0.70
C PRO A 165 -16.17 -4.11 0.61
N TYR A 166 -16.28 -2.80 0.69
CA TYR A 166 -15.90 -2.00 1.85
C TYR A 166 -17.10 -1.17 2.30
N LEU A 167 -17.41 -1.23 3.60
CA LEU A 167 -18.54 -0.52 4.19
C LEU A 167 -18.01 0.60 5.08
N ALA A 168 -18.65 1.77 5.04
CA ALA A 168 -18.22 2.93 5.81
C ALA A 168 -19.38 3.67 6.49
N ILE A 169 -19.06 4.37 7.58
CA ILE A 169 -19.93 5.37 8.20
C ILE A 169 -19.77 6.73 7.48
N GLU A 170 -20.53 7.75 7.89
CA GLU A 170 -20.65 9.05 7.19
C GLU A 170 -19.30 9.75 6.92
N ASN A 171 -18.34 9.64 7.83
CA ASN A 171 -17.01 10.26 7.72
C ASN A 171 -15.96 9.39 6.99
N ASP A 172 -16.39 8.41 6.18
CA ASP A 172 -15.53 7.47 5.43
C ASP A 172 -14.74 6.47 6.29
N MET A 173 -14.95 6.47 7.62
CA MET A 173 -14.33 5.48 8.51
C MET A 173 -14.90 4.07 8.26
N PRO A 174 -14.07 3.01 8.38
CA PRO A 174 -14.53 1.64 8.19
C PRO A 174 -15.69 1.31 9.12
N ALA A 175 -16.74 0.71 8.59
CA ALA A 175 -17.89 0.19 9.34
C ALA A 175 -18.02 -1.33 9.20
N GLY A 176 -17.33 -1.93 8.23
CA GLY A 176 -17.36 -3.36 7.98
C GLY A 176 -16.81 -3.71 6.60
N GLY A 177 -16.83 -4.99 6.28
CA GLY A 177 -16.33 -5.51 5.01
C GLY A 177 -15.93 -6.98 5.13
N VAL A 178 -15.01 -7.39 4.27
CA VAL A 178 -14.44 -8.74 4.30
C VAL A 178 -13.40 -8.81 5.41
N MET A 179 -13.51 -9.83 6.27
CA MET A 179 -12.62 -9.99 7.42
C MET A 179 -11.25 -10.55 7.05
N PRO A 180 -10.18 -10.19 7.78
CA PRO A 180 -8.87 -10.79 7.60
C PRO A 180 -8.93 -12.32 7.66
N GLY A 181 -8.26 -12.96 6.70
CA GLY A 181 -8.26 -14.43 6.57
C GLY A 181 -9.39 -14.99 5.70
N GLU A 182 -10.44 -14.22 5.39
CA GLU A 182 -11.53 -14.72 4.55
C GLU A 182 -11.14 -14.75 3.06
N THR A 183 -11.31 -15.92 2.45
CA THR A 183 -10.93 -16.17 1.05
C THR A 183 -12.06 -15.95 0.06
N ALA A 184 -13.28 -15.69 0.53
CA ALA A 184 -14.47 -15.59 -0.32
C ALA A 184 -14.39 -14.41 -1.30
N SER A 185 -13.63 -13.38 -0.95
CA SER A 185 -13.33 -12.20 -1.78
C SER A 185 -12.40 -12.50 -2.97
N VAL A 186 -11.85 -13.72 -3.09
CA VAL A 186 -10.91 -14.07 -4.15
C VAL A 186 -11.45 -15.23 -4.98
N ILE A 187 -11.85 -14.92 -6.21
CA ILE A 187 -12.25 -15.92 -7.21
C ILE A 187 -10.98 -16.53 -7.81
N THR A 188 -10.80 -17.82 -7.56
CA THR A 188 -9.64 -18.61 -8.03
C THR A 188 -10.03 -19.72 -9.01
N LYS A 189 -11.33 -19.98 -9.18
CA LYS A 189 -11.83 -21.10 -9.96
C LYS A 189 -12.34 -20.66 -11.32
N ASN A 190 -11.92 -21.35 -12.37
CA ASN A 190 -12.50 -21.21 -13.70
C ASN A 190 -13.93 -21.72 -13.73
N ALA A 191 -14.77 -21.04 -14.50
CA ALA A 191 -16.18 -21.35 -14.68
C ALA A 191 -16.63 -20.93 -16.09
N SER A 192 -17.11 -21.88 -16.89
CA SER A 192 -17.69 -21.62 -18.21
C SER A 192 -19.15 -21.15 -18.13
N ASP A 193 -19.85 -21.57 -17.08
CA ASP A 193 -21.24 -21.22 -16.80
C ASP A 193 -21.36 -20.18 -15.68
N TRP A 194 -22.46 -19.42 -15.68
CA TRP A 194 -22.73 -18.40 -14.67
C TRP A 194 -22.83 -19.05 -13.28
N THR A 195 -21.77 -18.89 -12.50
CA THR A 195 -21.61 -19.51 -11.18
C THR A 195 -21.92 -18.46 -10.10
N PRO A 196 -22.84 -18.74 -9.17
CA PRO A 196 -23.11 -17.81 -8.08
C PRO A 196 -21.90 -17.70 -7.15
N PHE A 197 -21.68 -16.51 -6.61
CA PHE A 197 -20.74 -16.29 -5.53
C PHE A 197 -21.39 -15.49 -4.40
N ARG A 198 -20.84 -15.64 -3.19
CA ARG A 198 -21.26 -14.92 -1.99
C ARG A 198 -20.03 -14.58 -1.17
N ILE A 199 -19.81 -13.29 -0.93
CA ILE A 199 -18.73 -12.75 -0.10
C ILE A 199 -19.36 -12.26 1.21
N PRO A 200 -19.15 -12.95 2.33
CA PRO A 200 -19.62 -12.49 3.63
C PRO A 200 -19.07 -11.10 3.98
N LEU A 201 -19.90 -10.28 4.62
CA LEU A 201 -19.52 -8.99 5.17
C LEU A 201 -19.77 -9.03 6.66
N ARG A 202 -18.80 -8.59 7.46
CA ARG A 202 -18.99 -8.41 8.89
C ARG A 202 -18.91 -6.95 9.28
N ILE A 203 -19.76 -6.57 10.22
CA ILE A 203 -19.94 -5.21 10.68
C ILE A 203 -19.16 -5.03 11.96
N LEU A 204 -18.40 -3.95 12.03
CA LEU A 204 -17.66 -3.58 13.23
C LEU A 204 -18.68 -3.18 14.33
N PRO A 205 -18.43 -3.55 15.59
CA PRO A 205 -19.31 -3.17 16.69
C PRO A 205 -19.45 -1.64 16.76
N ASP A 206 -20.65 -1.18 17.10
CA ASP A 206 -21.03 0.23 17.23
C ASP A 206 -20.87 1.10 15.96
N ARG A 207 -20.71 0.49 14.78
CA ARG A 207 -20.62 1.21 13.50
C ARG A 207 -21.71 0.77 12.55
N THR A 208 -22.71 1.64 12.34
CA THR A 208 -23.75 1.41 11.33
C THR A 208 -23.26 1.91 9.97
N PRO A 209 -23.03 1.03 8.97
CA PRO A 209 -22.60 1.47 7.66
C PRO A 209 -23.74 2.21 6.94
N VAL A 210 -23.40 3.37 6.38
CA VAL A 210 -24.33 4.24 5.63
C VAL A 210 -23.97 4.31 4.15
N LYS A 211 -22.77 3.85 3.78
CA LYS A 211 -22.29 3.82 2.41
C LYS A 211 -21.36 2.64 2.16
N ALA A 212 -21.21 2.27 0.89
CA ALA A 212 -20.36 1.18 0.45
C ALA A 212 -19.53 1.56 -0.77
N LEU A 213 -18.40 0.86 -0.90
CA LEU A 213 -17.49 0.85 -2.02
C LEU A 213 -17.36 -0.60 -2.47
N ILE A 214 -17.35 -0.85 -3.78
CA ILE A 214 -16.97 -2.16 -4.32
C ILE A 214 -15.86 -1.95 -5.32
N GLN A 215 -14.75 -2.66 -5.10
CA GLN A 215 -13.62 -2.73 -6.01
C GLN A 215 -13.47 -4.16 -6.51
N MET A 216 -13.15 -4.31 -7.79
CA MET A 216 -12.82 -5.58 -8.43
C MET A 216 -11.54 -5.43 -9.22
N GLN A 217 -10.63 -6.39 -9.09
CA GLN A 217 -9.33 -6.30 -9.72
C GLN A 217 -8.76 -7.67 -10.06
N MET A 218 -8.29 -7.81 -11.30
CA MET A 218 -7.51 -8.95 -11.73
C MET A 218 -6.12 -8.89 -11.09
N VAL A 219 -5.65 -9.99 -10.53
CA VAL A 219 -4.35 -10.06 -9.85
C VAL A 219 -3.63 -11.37 -10.19
N GLY A 220 -2.31 -11.32 -10.16
CA GLY A 220 -1.45 -12.45 -10.49
C GLY A 220 -1.46 -13.59 -9.47
N SER A 221 -0.88 -14.72 -9.85
CA SER A 221 -0.85 -15.94 -9.03
C SER A 221 -0.15 -15.78 -7.67
N GLY A 222 0.81 -14.85 -7.58
CA GLY A 222 1.49 -14.49 -6.33
C GLY A 222 0.60 -13.76 -5.32
N PHE A 223 -0.57 -13.24 -5.72
CA PHE A 223 -1.50 -12.57 -4.82
C PHE A 223 -1.98 -13.56 -3.76
N PRO A 224 -1.87 -13.26 -2.46
CA PRO A 224 -2.32 -14.18 -1.41
C PRO A 224 -3.85 -14.39 -1.51
N VAL A 225 -4.33 -15.56 -1.10
CA VAL A 225 -5.79 -15.82 -1.09
C VAL A 225 -6.49 -14.94 -0.03
N THR A 226 -5.75 -14.52 0.99
CA THR A 226 -6.16 -13.47 1.92
C THR A 226 -5.59 -12.15 1.45
N PRO A 227 -6.42 -11.18 1.03
CA PRO A 227 -5.91 -9.92 0.52
C PRO A 227 -5.12 -9.17 1.60
N PRO A 228 -4.00 -8.56 1.23
CA PRO A 228 -3.25 -7.70 2.13
C PRO A 228 -4.00 -6.38 2.32
N TYR A 229 -4.26 -6.01 3.57
CA TYR A 229 -4.91 -4.75 3.92
C TYR A 229 -3.96 -3.57 3.73
N GLY A 230 -4.51 -2.41 3.35
CA GLY A 230 -3.76 -1.16 3.26
C GLY A 230 -2.97 -0.94 1.97
N MET A 231 -3.01 -1.85 0.99
CA MET A 231 -2.42 -1.62 -0.33
C MET A 231 -3.42 -1.00 -1.30
N SER A 232 -2.95 -0.04 -2.09
CA SER A 232 -3.76 0.55 -3.16
C SER A 232 -3.96 -0.44 -4.32
N ALA A 233 -5.00 -0.24 -5.12
CA ALA A 233 -5.24 -1.03 -6.34
C ALA A 233 -4.00 -1.06 -7.26
N LEU A 234 -3.36 0.09 -7.43
CA LEU A 234 -2.19 0.22 -8.29
C LEU A 234 -1.00 -0.56 -7.74
N GLU A 235 -0.75 -0.47 -6.44
CA GLU A 235 0.30 -1.24 -5.76
C GLU A 235 0.06 -2.75 -5.88
N LEU A 236 -1.19 -3.20 -5.78
CA LEU A 236 -1.55 -4.60 -5.99
C LEU A 236 -1.27 -5.08 -7.40
N ALA A 237 -1.62 -4.28 -8.42
CA ALA A 237 -1.32 -4.61 -9.81
C ALA A 237 0.18 -4.69 -10.08
N GLN A 238 0.96 -3.78 -9.49
CA GLN A 238 2.41 -3.74 -9.65
C GLN A 238 3.11 -4.89 -8.92
N ARG A 239 2.67 -5.21 -7.70
CA ARG A 239 3.26 -6.25 -6.86
C ARG A 239 2.87 -7.66 -7.29
N TYR A 240 1.66 -7.83 -7.81
CA TYR A 240 1.12 -9.10 -8.24
C TYR A 240 0.64 -8.99 -9.70
N PRO A 241 1.58 -8.83 -10.65
CA PRO A 241 1.24 -8.69 -12.06
C PRO A 241 0.50 -9.94 -12.53
N SER A 242 -0.63 -9.71 -13.17
CA SER A 242 -1.45 -10.78 -13.73
C SER A 242 -0.95 -11.22 -15.11
N THR A 243 -1.36 -12.39 -15.56
CA THR A 243 -1.00 -12.93 -16.87
C THR A 243 -1.99 -12.49 -17.95
N ASP A 244 -1.48 -12.33 -19.17
CA ASP A 244 -2.30 -12.11 -20.36
C ASP A 244 -3.36 -13.21 -20.59
N GLY A 245 -4.52 -12.81 -21.13
CA GLY A 245 -5.59 -13.71 -21.52
C GLY A 245 -6.47 -14.20 -20.37
N SER A 246 -6.16 -13.83 -19.12
CA SER A 246 -7.08 -14.01 -18.00
C SER A 246 -8.26 -13.05 -18.13
N GLU A 247 -9.45 -13.58 -17.90
CA GLU A 247 -10.70 -12.81 -17.98
C GLU A 247 -11.74 -13.33 -17.00
N VAL A 248 -12.55 -12.40 -16.49
CA VAL A 248 -13.70 -12.68 -15.64
C VAL A 248 -14.90 -11.87 -16.12
N PHE A 249 -16.05 -12.52 -16.14
CA PHE A 249 -17.33 -11.93 -16.46
C PHE A 249 -18.12 -11.84 -15.16
N ILE A 250 -18.74 -10.70 -14.89
CA ILE A 250 -19.53 -10.46 -13.69
C ILE A 250 -20.92 -9.95 -14.10
N ASP A 251 -21.95 -10.39 -13.38
CA ASP A 251 -23.31 -9.90 -13.56
C ASP A 251 -24.14 -10.05 -12.27
N GLU A 252 -25.26 -9.32 -12.22
CA GLU A 252 -26.28 -9.37 -11.16
C GLU A 252 -25.71 -9.17 -9.75
N LEU A 253 -24.86 -8.16 -9.58
CA LEU A 253 -24.34 -7.79 -8.27
C LEU A 253 -25.44 -7.19 -7.39
N CYS A 254 -25.56 -7.69 -6.18
CA CYS A 254 -26.39 -7.08 -5.15
C CYS A 254 -25.87 -7.40 -3.74
N PHE A 255 -26.34 -6.64 -2.77
CA PHE A 255 -26.15 -7.03 -1.38
C PHE A 255 -27.24 -7.99 -0.93
N CYS A 256 -26.85 -9.05 -0.22
CA CYS A 256 -27.72 -10.16 0.17
C CYS A 256 -27.51 -10.55 1.64
N GLY A 257 -28.50 -11.19 2.23
CA GLY A 257 -28.45 -11.70 3.61
C GLY A 257 -28.40 -10.62 4.68
N GLU A 258 -28.44 -11.06 5.92
CA GLU A 258 -28.42 -10.21 7.11
C GLU A 258 -27.01 -9.95 7.61
N ALA A 259 -26.81 -8.75 8.15
CA ALA A 259 -25.54 -8.28 8.69
C ALA A 259 -25.10 -9.14 9.88
N ASP A 260 -23.86 -9.61 9.83
CA ASP A 260 -23.21 -10.26 10.97
C ASP A 260 -22.35 -9.22 11.68
N VAL A 261 -22.68 -8.91 12.94
CA VAL A 261 -21.90 -7.98 13.75
C VAL A 261 -20.82 -8.77 14.46
N ILE A 262 -19.57 -8.33 14.32
CA ILE A 262 -18.43 -8.97 14.97
C ILE A 262 -18.61 -8.82 16.48
N ASP A 263 -18.35 -9.91 17.21
CA ASP A 263 -18.29 -9.87 18.67
C ASP A 263 -17.23 -8.82 19.10
N PRO A 264 -17.57 -7.84 19.96
CA PRO A 264 -16.60 -6.87 20.47
C PRO A 264 -15.35 -7.49 21.10
N ASP A 265 -15.45 -8.75 21.57
CA ASP A 265 -14.34 -9.50 22.15
C ASP A 265 -13.58 -10.37 21.13
N ASP A 266 -13.91 -10.30 19.83
CA ASP A 266 -13.23 -11.08 18.80
C ASP A 266 -11.79 -10.57 18.58
N PRO A 267 -10.75 -11.42 18.74
CA PRO A 267 -9.36 -11.02 18.56
C PRO A 267 -9.03 -10.53 17.15
N ILE A 268 -9.91 -10.76 16.17
CA ILE A 268 -9.75 -10.18 14.83
C ILE A 268 -9.76 -8.65 14.85
N LEU A 269 -10.46 -8.04 15.82
CA LEU A 269 -10.52 -6.58 15.96
C LEU A 269 -9.15 -5.98 16.31
N ASP A 270 -8.27 -6.72 17.00
CA ASP A 270 -6.90 -6.29 17.29
C ASP A 270 -6.03 -6.17 16.03
N SER A 271 -6.37 -6.92 14.98
CA SER A 271 -5.65 -6.92 13.71
C SER A 271 -6.11 -5.84 12.73
N ILE A 272 -7.27 -5.23 13.00
CA ILE A 272 -7.85 -4.18 12.18
C ILE A 272 -7.46 -2.86 12.84
N ASP A 273 -6.52 -2.12 12.25
CA ASP A 273 -6.18 -0.76 12.71
C ASP A 273 -7.43 0.13 12.57
N MET A 274 -8.21 0.21 13.64
CA MET A 274 -9.53 0.81 13.69
C MET A 274 -9.51 2.34 13.59
N GLY A 275 -8.33 2.94 13.44
CA GLY A 275 -8.11 4.37 13.32
C GLY A 275 -8.94 5.09 14.38
N THR A 276 -8.67 4.84 15.65
CA THR A 276 -9.43 5.46 16.74
C THR A 276 -9.20 6.97 16.69
N GLY A 277 -10.12 7.68 16.02
CA GLY A 277 -10.25 9.13 16.06
C GLY A 277 -10.73 9.62 17.42
N THR A 278 -10.09 9.17 18.50
CA THR A 278 -10.28 9.68 19.85
C THR A 278 -9.40 10.90 20.03
N SER A 279 -10.00 12.06 19.77
CA SER A 279 -9.60 13.31 20.40
C SER A 279 -9.63 13.16 21.92
N GLY A 280 -8.48 13.31 22.56
CA GLY A 280 -8.37 13.77 23.95
C GLY A 280 -9.04 12.91 25.02
N ALA A 281 -8.40 11.80 25.38
CA ALA A 281 -8.37 11.36 26.77
C ALA A 281 -7.07 10.60 26.99
N ASP A 282 -6.32 11.07 27.97
CA ASP A 282 -5.06 10.53 28.48
C ASP A 282 -5.18 9.03 28.77
N PRO A 283 -4.32 8.14 28.24
CA PRO A 283 -4.29 6.75 28.67
C PRO A 283 -3.34 6.65 29.86
N GLU A 284 -3.83 7.05 31.04
CA GLU A 284 -3.39 6.39 32.25
C GLU A 284 -4.20 5.11 32.41
N ASP A 285 -3.46 4.00 32.46
CA ASP A 285 -3.86 2.72 33.04
C ASP A 285 -4.77 1.81 32.18
N ASP A 286 -4.14 1.08 31.26
CA ASP A 286 -4.64 -0.25 30.87
C ASP A 286 -3.53 -1.29 31.14
N GLN A 287 -3.27 -1.51 32.43
CA GLN A 287 -2.68 -2.76 32.87
C GLN A 287 -3.75 -3.85 32.79
N ASN A 288 -3.78 -4.62 31.70
CA ASN A 288 -4.01 -6.06 31.81
C ASN A 288 -3.71 -6.82 30.51
N ASN A 289 -2.75 -7.73 30.65
CA ASN A 289 -2.47 -8.88 29.79
C ASN A 289 -1.44 -8.72 28.65
N ASP A 290 -0.42 -7.88 28.85
CA ASP A 290 0.78 -7.91 28.00
C ASP A 290 1.71 -9.08 28.41
N ASN A 291 1.44 -10.27 27.88
CA ASN A 291 2.37 -11.41 27.97
C ASN A 291 3.61 -11.24 27.05
N SER A 292 3.85 -10.04 26.49
CA SER A 292 5.04 -9.79 25.71
C SER A 292 6.28 -9.68 26.58
N GLU A 293 7.37 -10.24 26.08
CA GLU A 293 8.66 -10.15 26.73
C GLU A 293 9.28 -8.79 26.42
N GLU A 294 9.56 -8.00 27.46
CA GLU A 294 10.18 -6.69 27.28
C GLU A 294 11.70 -6.78 27.19
N ILE A 295 12.26 -5.94 26.32
CA ILE A 295 13.70 -5.72 26.14
C ILE A 295 13.93 -4.21 26.09
N TYR A 296 14.90 -3.69 26.82
CA TYR A 296 15.19 -2.27 26.89
C TYR A 296 16.52 -1.94 26.22
N ILE A 297 16.55 -0.84 25.46
CA ILE A 297 17.78 -0.24 24.95
C ILE A 297 17.93 1.19 25.47
N ALA A 298 19.16 1.60 25.77
CA ALA A 298 19.47 2.95 26.24
C ALA A 298 20.86 3.39 25.78
N THR A 299 21.04 4.70 25.56
CA THR A 299 22.34 5.27 25.15
C THR A 299 23.46 5.07 26.17
N ASN A 300 23.10 4.86 27.45
CA ASN A 300 24.02 4.53 28.54
C ASN A 300 23.99 3.03 28.93
N GLY A 301 23.36 2.18 28.10
CA GLY A 301 23.29 0.74 28.31
C GLY A 301 24.61 0.02 28.00
N ASN A 302 24.57 -1.32 28.06
CA ASN A 302 25.69 -2.17 27.68
C ASN A 302 25.17 -3.47 27.05
N ASP A 303 25.73 -3.89 25.92
CA ASP A 303 25.30 -5.11 25.22
C ASP A 303 25.63 -6.42 25.95
N THR A 304 26.43 -6.34 27.03
CA THR A 304 26.63 -7.45 27.98
C THR A 304 25.54 -7.54 29.04
N ASN A 305 24.65 -6.55 29.16
CA ASN A 305 23.56 -6.56 30.11
C ASN A 305 22.49 -7.61 29.75
N SER A 306 21.45 -7.74 30.58
CA SER A 306 20.33 -8.65 30.33
C SER A 306 19.25 -8.08 29.41
N GLY A 307 19.28 -6.78 29.11
CA GLY A 307 18.22 -6.10 28.35
C GLY A 307 16.99 -5.76 29.18
N THR A 308 17.13 -5.69 30.50
CA THR A 308 16.05 -5.29 31.42
C THR A 308 16.02 -3.77 31.59
N ASN A 309 14.95 -3.20 32.16
CA ASN A 309 14.84 -1.76 32.35
C ASN A 309 16.01 -1.16 33.17
N SER A 310 16.44 -1.85 34.23
CA SER A 310 17.57 -1.45 35.09
C SER A 310 18.94 -1.75 34.49
N SER A 311 19.02 -2.69 33.54
CA SER A 311 20.24 -3.09 32.83
C SER A 311 19.96 -3.22 31.33
N PRO A 312 19.75 -2.10 30.62
CA PRO A 312 19.37 -2.11 29.21
C PRO A 312 20.56 -2.45 28.31
N PHE A 313 20.29 -2.93 27.11
CA PHE A 313 21.30 -3.05 26.06
C PHE A 313 21.74 -1.66 25.57
N ALA A 314 22.94 -1.58 24.96
CA ALA A 314 23.41 -0.35 24.35
C ALA A 314 22.89 -0.22 22.91
N THR A 315 22.77 -1.34 22.18
CA THR A 315 22.51 -1.33 20.74
C THR A 315 21.18 -1.97 20.33
N MET A 316 20.60 -1.43 19.26
CA MET A 316 19.42 -2.00 18.61
C MET A 316 19.73 -3.40 18.03
N GLN A 317 20.92 -3.60 17.46
CA GLN A 317 21.30 -4.90 16.91
C GLN A 317 21.26 -6.02 17.96
N LYS A 318 21.79 -5.74 19.17
CA LYS A 318 21.75 -6.71 20.26
C LYS A 318 20.31 -7.03 20.68
N ALA A 319 19.46 -6.01 20.79
CA ALA A 319 18.06 -6.20 21.15
C ALA A 319 17.29 -7.02 20.11
N LEU A 320 17.46 -6.75 18.82
CA LEU A 320 16.86 -7.52 17.73
C LEU A 320 17.28 -8.99 17.75
N ASN A 321 18.57 -9.27 17.98
CA ASN A 321 19.07 -10.64 18.05
C ASN A 321 18.45 -11.42 19.22
N VAL A 322 18.30 -10.78 20.40
CA VAL A 322 17.68 -11.40 21.57
C VAL A 322 16.17 -11.57 21.37
N ALA A 323 15.50 -10.56 20.81
CA ALA A 323 14.09 -10.61 20.48
C ALA A 323 13.77 -11.76 19.54
N GLN A 324 14.57 -11.96 18.48
CA GLN A 324 14.38 -13.09 17.58
C GLN A 324 14.48 -14.43 18.29
N GLY A 325 15.45 -14.60 19.20
CA GLY A 325 15.59 -15.83 19.98
C GLY A 325 14.32 -16.15 20.78
N LYS A 326 13.67 -15.13 21.35
CA LYS A 326 12.39 -15.27 22.07
C LYS A 326 11.22 -15.54 21.12
N ARG A 327 11.16 -14.87 19.97
CA ARG A 327 10.13 -15.08 18.94
C ARG A 327 10.15 -16.49 18.36
N LEU A 328 11.34 -17.07 18.18
CA LEU A 328 11.49 -18.46 17.76
C LEU A 328 11.00 -19.48 18.80
N GLN A 329 10.82 -19.06 20.05
CA GLN A 329 10.18 -19.85 21.10
C GLN A 329 8.67 -19.61 21.18
N GLY A 330 8.09 -18.89 20.19
CA GLY A 330 6.65 -18.61 20.14
C GLY A 330 6.22 -17.43 21.01
N LYS A 331 7.14 -16.61 21.51
CA LYS A 331 6.81 -15.47 22.38
C LYS A 331 6.71 -14.14 21.62
N PRO A 332 5.66 -13.32 21.83
CA PRO A 332 5.67 -11.93 21.41
C PRO A 332 6.71 -11.13 22.21
N VAL A 333 7.32 -10.12 21.57
CA VAL A 333 8.40 -9.35 22.19
C VAL A 333 8.19 -7.85 21.95
N LYS A 334 8.50 -7.06 22.97
CA LYS A 334 8.51 -5.60 22.90
C LYS A 334 9.91 -5.07 23.21
N ILE A 335 10.51 -4.33 22.28
CA ILE A 335 11.75 -3.59 22.49
C ILE A 335 11.39 -2.14 22.82
N ILE A 336 11.70 -1.69 24.02
CA ILE A 336 11.51 -0.33 24.50
C ILE A 336 12.81 0.45 24.32
N VAL A 337 12.74 1.54 23.57
CA VAL A 337 13.87 2.42 23.26
C VAL A 337 13.81 3.65 24.15
N LYS A 338 14.72 3.76 25.10
CA LYS A 338 14.79 4.92 26.00
C LYS A 338 15.15 6.19 25.25
N ASN A 339 14.81 7.32 25.84
CA ASN A 339 15.11 8.65 25.30
C ASN A 339 16.62 8.81 25.05
N GLY A 340 16.96 9.43 23.92
CA GLY A 340 18.35 9.69 23.56
C GLY A 340 18.63 9.64 22.07
N THR A 341 19.88 9.92 21.73
CA THR A 341 20.37 9.94 20.35
C THR A 341 21.21 8.71 20.05
N TYR A 342 20.80 7.96 19.03
CA TYR A 342 21.39 6.69 18.62
C TYR A 342 22.01 6.81 17.23
N ARG A 343 23.35 6.88 17.15
CA ARG A 343 24.11 6.85 15.88
C ARG A 343 24.47 5.41 15.50
N GLN A 344 23.45 4.59 15.27
CA GLN A 344 23.60 3.16 15.02
C GLN A 344 22.77 2.70 13.81
N GLU A 345 23.19 1.58 13.24
CA GLU A 345 22.46 0.82 12.23
C GLU A 345 22.26 -0.60 12.77
N ALA A 346 21.09 -1.18 12.54
CA ALA A 346 20.82 -2.57 12.85
C ALA A 346 20.34 -3.29 11.59
N ASN A 347 21.10 -4.29 11.16
CA ASN A 347 20.75 -5.16 10.05
C ASN A 347 20.41 -6.54 10.58
N PHE A 348 19.19 -6.96 10.31
CA PHE A 348 18.66 -8.20 10.83
C PHE A 348 18.11 -9.05 9.69
N ASN A 349 18.73 -10.20 9.50
CA ASN A 349 18.23 -11.22 8.60
C ASN A 349 17.67 -12.34 9.46
N GLY A 350 16.36 -12.30 9.71
CA GLY A 350 15.69 -13.29 10.54
C GLY A 350 15.68 -14.66 9.89
N THR A 351 15.73 -15.68 10.74
CA THR A 351 15.57 -17.07 10.36
C THR A 351 14.20 -17.52 10.87
N GLY A 352 13.29 -17.91 9.98
CA GLY A 352 11.96 -18.38 10.39
C GLY A 352 10.89 -18.29 9.30
N ASN A 353 9.85 -19.13 9.44
CA ASN A 353 8.65 -19.08 8.61
C ASN A 353 7.89 -17.76 8.81
N THR A 354 7.02 -17.38 7.86
CA THR A 354 6.24 -16.13 7.85
C THR A 354 5.24 -15.94 9.00
N SER A 355 5.21 -16.82 10.00
CA SER A 355 4.24 -16.86 11.10
C SER A 355 4.91 -16.65 12.47
N LEU A 356 5.90 -15.76 12.55
CA LEU A 356 6.52 -15.41 13.84
C LEU A 356 5.55 -14.56 14.68
N PRO A 357 5.55 -14.73 16.03
CA PRO A 357 4.86 -13.83 16.95
C PRO A 357 5.28 -12.37 16.73
N PRO A 358 4.47 -11.37 17.11
CA PRO A 358 4.78 -9.97 16.84
C PRO A 358 6.05 -9.50 17.55
N LEU A 359 6.78 -8.60 16.89
CA LEU A 359 7.83 -7.77 17.47
C LEU A 359 7.42 -6.31 17.41
N ILE A 360 7.34 -5.65 18.56
CA ILE A 360 7.10 -4.22 18.64
C ILE A 360 8.39 -3.54 19.06
N ILE A 361 8.82 -2.52 18.34
CA ILE A 361 9.97 -1.67 18.69
C ILE A 361 9.39 -0.28 18.96
N GLU A 362 9.44 0.19 20.19
CA GLU A 362 8.71 1.39 20.60
C GLU A 362 9.60 2.37 21.36
N ALA A 363 9.51 3.67 21.05
CA ALA A 363 10.10 4.69 21.89
C ALA A 363 9.38 4.76 23.24
N GLU A 364 10.15 4.79 24.34
CA GLU A 364 9.61 4.97 25.71
C GLU A 364 8.81 6.27 25.82
N THR A 365 9.28 7.33 25.16
CA THR A 365 8.50 8.55 24.93
C THR A 365 8.53 8.86 23.44
N SER A 366 7.36 9.02 22.84
CA SER A 366 7.23 9.25 21.39
C SER A 366 8.13 10.40 20.93
N HIS A 367 8.87 10.13 19.85
CA HIS A 367 9.84 10.99 19.15
C HIS A 367 11.06 11.43 19.97
N GLN A 368 11.26 10.92 21.19
CA GLN A 368 12.44 11.22 22.02
C GLN A 368 13.59 10.23 21.85
N ALA A 369 13.34 9.10 21.18
CA ALA A 369 14.37 8.19 20.69
C ALA A 369 14.75 8.57 19.25
N ILE A 370 15.89 9.25 19.10
CA ILE A 370 16.34 9.82 17.83
C ILE A 370 17.43 8.95 17.22
N PHE A 371 17.16 8.28 16.11
CA PHE A 371 18.18 7.59 15.34
C PHE A 371 18.76 8.52 14.27
N ILE A 372 20.08 8.56 14.19
CA ILE A 372 20.80 9.43 13.26
C ILE A 372 21.62 8.59 12.27
N GLY A 373 21.27 8.73 10.99
CA GLY A 373 21.97 8.11 9.86
C GLY A 373 23.18 8.88 9.37
N SER A 374 23.31 10.15 9.75
CA SER A 374 24.36 11.07 9.31
C SER A 374 25.58 11.08 10.22
N GLU A 375 26.70 11.57 9.70
CA GLU A 375 27.88 11.95 10.49
C GLU A 375 28.41 13.31 10.04
N PRO A 376 29.02 14.10 10.94
CA PRO A 376 29.69 15.33 10.58
C PRO A 376 30.73 15.12 9.48
N ILE A 377 30.76 16.03 8.50
CA ILE A 377 31.83 16.03 7.51
C ILE A 377 33.12 16.52 8.18
N THR A 378 34.18 15.72 8.09
CA THR A 378 35.48 16.05 8.70
C THR A 378 36.43 16.74 7.73
N GLU A 379 36.16 16.62 6.43
CA GLU A 379 36.94 17.28 5.38
C GLU A 379 36.18 18.49 4.84
N ASN A 380 36.90 19.60 4.61
CA ASN A 380 36.30 20.77 3.99
C ASN A 380 35.86 20.43 2.55
N PRO A 381 34.56 20.49 2.23
CA PRO A 381 34.05 20.18 0.90
C PRO A 381 34.30 21.31 -0.10
N ASN A 382 34.97 22.40 0.32
CA ASN A 382 35.28 23.58 -0.47
C ASN A 382 34.01 24.25 -1.03
N TRP A 383 33.08 24.60 -0.12
CA TRP A 383 31.86 25.31 -0.48
C TRP A 383 32.17 26.66 -1.16
N GLN A 384 31.69 26.83 -2.38
CA GLN A 384 31.80 28.06 -3.16
C GLN A 384 30.44 28.75 -3.23
N THR A 385 30.38 30.00 -2.80
CA THR A 385 29.18 30.84 -2.98
C THR A 385 28.97 31.11 -4.47
N GLN A 386 27.83 30.69 -5.00
CA GLN A 386 27.44 30.96 -6.39
C GLN A 386 26.69 32.30 -6.49
N THR A 387 25.78 32.52 -5.55
CA THR A 387 25.05 33.78 -5.33
C THR A 387 24.62 33.85 -3.87
N GLN A 388 23.98 34.94 -3.44
CA GLN A 388 23.54 35.11 -2.05
C GLN A 388 22.62 33.95 -1.64
N GLY A 389 23.03 33.19 -0.61
CA GLY A 389 22.26 32.05 -0.07
C GLY A 389 22.40 30.73 -0.83
N LEU A 390 23.21 30.66 -1.90
CA LEU A 390 23.42 29.43 -2.67
C LEU A 390 24.90 29.04 -2.68
N TYR A 391 25.19 27.83 -2.21
CA TYR A 391 26.52 27.26 -2.14
C TYR A 391 26.64 26.04 -3.05
N MET A 392 27.85 25.80 -3.55
CA MET A 392 28.16 24.63 -4.36
C MET A 392 29.45 23.98 -3.87
N SER A 393 29.47 22.65 -3.84
CA SER A 393 30.70 21.86 -3.80
C SER A 393 30.80 21.08 -5.10
N ASN A 394 31.99 21.07 -5.70
CA ASN A 394 32.31 20.24 -6.86
C ASN A 394 32.70 18.79 -6.45
N LYS A 395 32.35 18.39 -5.23
CA LYS A 395 32.46 17.02 -4.73
C LYS A 395 31.04 16.52 -4.42
N GLY A 396 30.63 15.44 -5.09
CA GLY A 396 29.42 14.71 -4.71
C GLY A 396 29.64 13.77 -3.51
N LYS A 397 30.89 13.43 -3.18
CA LYS A 397 31.20 12.62 -1.99
C LYS A 397 31.76 13.52 -0.88
N LEU A 398 30.93 13.80 0.12
CA LEU A 398 31.26 14.68 1.26
C LEU A 398 31.81 13.91 2.47
N HIS A 399 31.64 12.59 2.50
CA HIS A 399 32.18 11.71 3.54
C HIS A 399 32.67 10.37 2.94
N PRO A 400 33.77 9.76 3.45
CA PRO A 400 34.30 8.50 2.93
C PRO A 400 33.28 7.35 2.89
N ASN A 401 32.42 7.30 3.91
CA ASN A 401 31.36 6.30 4.08
C ASN A 401 29.97 6.83 3.68
N GLN A 402 29.89 7.89 2.88
CA GLN A 402 28.62 8.47 2.46
C GLN A 402 27.71 7.40 1.85
N GLN A 403 26.46 7.36 2.30
CA GLN A 403 25.41 6.49 1.77
C GLN A 403 24.30 7.35 1.16
N PRO A 404 23.61 6.87 0.11
CA PRO A 404 23.93 5.67 -0.64
C PRO A 404 25.16 5.90 -1.53
N GLU A 405 25.91 4.83 -1.79
CA GLU A 405 26.93 4.87 -2.84
C GLU A 405 26.25 4.89 -4.22
N PHE A 406 26.43 5.97 -4.96
CA PHE A 406 25.82 6.11 -6.27
C PHE A 406 26.66 5.42 -7.35
N ASN A 407 26.10 4.42 -8.02
CA ASN A 407 26.71 3.77 -9.17
C ASN A 407 25.99 4.16 -10.47
N ILE A 408 26.60 5.06 -11.24
CA ILE A 408 26.07 5.55 -12.52
C ILE A 408 25.84 4.40 -13.52
N ALA A 409 26.62 3.32 -13.47
CA ALA A 409 26.54 2.22 -14.44
C ALA A 409 25.30 1.32 -14.25
N ASN A 410 24.68 1.33 -13.08
CA ASN A 410 23.51 0.50 -12.74
C ASN A 410 22.21 1.32 -12.65
N TYR A 411 22.20 2.51 -13.25
CA TYR A 411 21.07 3.43 -13.21
C TYR A 411 19.94 2.97 -14.14
N GLY A 412 19.00 2.19 -13.60
CA GLY A 412 17.84 1.67 -14.33
C GLY A 412 16.55 2.48 -14.12
N ASN A 413 16.24 2.88 -12.88
CA ASN A 413 15.00 3.56 -12.53
C ASN A 413 15.25 4.74 -11.55
N PRO A 414 14.95 6.00 -11.94
CA PRO A 414 15.08 7.16 -11.07
C PRO A 414 14.26 7.07 -9.77
N MET A 415 13.10 6.41 -9.79
CA MET A 415 12.20 6.30 -8.62
C MET A 415 12.75 5.42 -7.49
N ASP A 416 13.62 4.48 -7.83
CA ASP A 416 14.24 3.56 -6.87
C ASP A 416 15.56 4.11 -6.30
N THR A 417 15.94 5.34 -6.69
CA THR A 417 17.20 5.92 -6.24
C THR A 417 17.00 6.73 -4.98
N SER A 418 17.75 6.39 -3.94
CA SER A 418 17.97 7.28 -2.81
C SER A 418 19.17 8.19 -3.09
N VAL A 419 19.16 9.36 -2.47
CA VAL A 419 20.29 10.30 -2.45
C VAL A 419 20.80 10.47 -1.02
N PRO A 420 22.05 10.91 -0.82
CA PRO A 420 22.54 11.15 0.52
C PRO A 420 21.75 12.28 1.17
N ALA A 421 21.30 12.10 2.42
CA ALA A 421 20.73 13.19 3.20
C ALA A 421 21.80 14.18 3.61
N LEU A 422 21.43 15.46 3.65
CA LEU A 422 22.28 16.55 4.08
C LEU A 422 21.63 17.25 5.28
N VAL A 423 22.37 17.37 6.38
CA VAL A 423 21.91 18.02 7.61
C VAL A 423 22.81 19.23 7.88
N VAL A 424 22.23 20.39 8.13
CA VAL A 424 22.95 21.64 8.42
C VAL A 424 22.48 22.20 9.75
N ASN A 425 23.38 22.32 10.73
CA ASN A 425 23.07 22.74 12.11
C ASN A 425 21.91 21.94 12.73
N GLY A 426 21.84 20.64 12.44
CA GLY A 426 20.77 19.79 12.91
C GLY A 426 19.44 19.95 12.15
N VAL A 427 19.37 20.71 11.06
CA VAL A 427 18.20 20.75 10.18
C VAL A 427 18.46 19.87 8.97
N GLN A 428 17.65 18.83 8.76
CA GLN A 428 17.73 18.06 7.53
C GLN A 428 17.18 18.88 6.36
N LEU A 429 17.98 18.98 5.30
CA LEU A 429 17.60 19.68 4.08
C LEU A 429 16.81 18.75 3.16
N LYS A 430 15.92 19.31 2.34
CA LYS A 430 15.11 18.56 1.37
C LYS A 430 15.84 18.41 0.04
N HIS A 431 15.93 17.20 -0.47
CA HIS A 431 16.42 16.98 -1.83
C HIS A 431 15.44 17.56 -2.88
N GLN A 432 15.97 18.07 -3.99
CA GLN A 432 15.22 18.59 -5.14
C GLN A 432 15.81 18.05 -6.45
N GLN A 433 14.95 17.65 -7.39
CA GLN A 433 15.35 17.18 -8.73
C GLN A 433 15.41 18.30 -9.78
N GLY A 434 14.91 19.48 -9.46
CA GLY A 434 14.83 20.61 -10.39
C GLY A 434 14.26 21.86 -9.73
N GLY A 435 14.02 22.88 -10.55
CA GLY A 435 13.58 24.20 -10.08
C GLY A 435 14.73 25.10 -9.62
N ASP A 436 14.39 26.36 -9.32
CA ASP A 436 15.37 27.34 -8.88
C ASP A 436 15.64 27.19 -7.38
N LEU A 437 16.72 26.47 -7.05
CA LEU A 437 17.12 26.20 -5.67
C LEU A 437 17.31 27.46 -4.82
N ARG A 438 17.55 28.63 -5.44
CA ARG A 438 17.66 29.93 -4.74
C ARG A 438 16.38 30.31 -3.98
N ASN A 439 15.23 29.86 -4.47
CA ASN A 439 13.91 30.20 -3.91
C ASN A 439 13.38 29.14 -2.94
N ILE A 440 14.16 28.07 -2.70
CA ILE A 440 13.76 26.96 -1.85
C ILE A 440 14.75 26.87 -0.68
N PRO A 441 14.47 27.55 0.45
CA PRO A 441 15.34 27.46 1.62
C PRO A 441 15.34 26.05 2.19
N ASN A 442 16.45 25.67 2.83
CA ASN A 442 16.66 24.35 3.42
C ASN A 442 16.54 23.20 2.43
N ALA A 443 17.12 23.38 1.23
CA ALA A 443 17.06 22.39 0.17
C ALA A 443 18.42 22.20 -0.51
N TYR A 444 18.57 21.08 -1.21
CA TYR A 444 19.76 20.78 -1.98
C TYR A 444 19.44 19.99 -3.24
N VAL A 445 20.34 20.08 -4.22
CA VAL A 445 20.40 19.22 -5.39
C VAL A 445 21.68 18.40 -5.29
N TYR A 446 21.58 17.11 -5.58
CA TYR A 446 22.70 16.18 -5.53
C TYR A 446 22.98 15.54 -6.88
N SER A 447 24.26 15.43 -7.23
CA SER A 447 24.77 14.46 -8.19
C SER A 447 26.08 13.86 -7.68
N PRO A 448 26.56 12.74 -8.24
CA PRO A 448 27.85 12.17 -7.88
C PRO A 448 29.03 13.14 -8.05
N GLN A 449 28.87 14.19 -8.85
CA GLN A 449 29.89 15.19 -9.12
C GLN A 449 29.71 16.48 -8.33
N LEU A 450 28.52 16.76 -7.78
CA LEU A 450 28.28 18.05 -7.12
C LEU A 450 27.18 18.00 -6.05
N PHE A 451 27.31 18.91 -5.09
CA PHE A 451 26.23 19.34 -4.21
C PHE A 451 25.95 20.82 -4.45
N MET A 452 24.69 21.17 -4.70
CA MET A 452 24.22 22.56 -4.61
C MET A 452 23.26 22.68 -3.44
N VAL A 453 23.48 23.66 -2.58
CA VAL A 453 22.80 23.76 -1.29
C VAL A 453 22.32 25.18 -1.07
N ASN A 454 21.03 25.30 -0.76
CA ASN A 454 20.44 26.49 -0.15
C ASN A 454 20.15 26.18 1.32
N PRO A 455 21.06 26.53 2.26
CA PRO A 455 20.90 26.25 3.68
C PRO A 455 19.92 27.22 4.38
N GLY A 456 19.12 27.97 3.63
CA GLY A 456 18.22 29.00 4.16
C GLY A 456 19.01 30.15 4.81
N ALA A 457 18.76 30.40 6.09
CA ALA A 457 19.44 31.47 6.82
C ALA A 457 20.86 31.10 7.30
N ALA A 458 21.26 29.83 7.21
CA ALA A 458 22.57 29.39 7.70
C ALA A 458 23.70 29.69 6.71
N SER A 459 24.92 29.87 7.23
CA SER A 459 26.14 29.94 6.40
C SER A 459 26.87 28.60 6.45
N LEU A 460 27.18 28.01 5.30
CA LEU A 460 27.92 26.74 5.26
C LEU A 460 29.39 26.87 5.69
N SER A 461 29.94 28.09 5.74
CA SER A 461 31.32 28.33 6.19
C SER A 461 31.51 28.14 7.70
N SER A 462 30.43 28.20 8.49
CA SER A 462 30.45 28.06 9.94
C SER A 462 29.46 27.03 10.47
N ALA A 463 28.65 26.43 9.60
CA ALA A 463 27.67 25.42 9.98
C ALA A 463 28.33 24.06 10.26
N ILE A 464 27.72 23.31 11.18
CA ILE A 464 27.96 21.88 11.30
C ILE A 464 27.17 21.21 10.18
N VAL A 465 27.88 20.63 9.22
CA VAL A 465 27.29 19.90 8.11
C VAL A 465 27.49 18.41 8.36
N GLU A 466 26.42 17.64 8.27
CA GLU A 466 26.45 16.19 8.31
C GLU A 466 25.88 15.62 7.01
N VAL A 467 26.37 14.45 6.62
CA VAL A 467 25.84 13.70 5.47
C VAL A 467 25.51 12.28 5.90
N SER A 468 24.48 11.65 5.31
CA SER A 468 24.15 10.25 5.58
C SER A 468 25.33 9.33 5.33
N VAL A 469 25.65 8.47 6.30
CA VAL A 469 26.67 7.42 6.20
C VAL A 469 26.12 6.02 6.51
N ARG A 470 24.86 5.96 6.94
CA ARG A 470 24.11 4.73 7.21
C ARG A 470 22.94 4.68 6.24
N LYS A 471 22.54 3.47 5.86
CA LYS A 471 21.34 3.31 5.00
C LYS A 471 20.08 3.26 5.84
N ASN A 472 20.14 2.52 6.94
CA ASN A 472 18.97 2.23 7.77
C ASN A 472 19.30 2.40 9.26
N ALA A 473 18.32 2.83 10.05
CA ALA A 473 18.31 2.62 11.49
C ALA A 473 18.02 1.15 11.79
N ILE A 474 17.01 0.59 11.10
CA ILE A 474 16.55 -0.80 11.22
C ILE A 474 16.29 -1.34 9.82
N ASN A 475 16.94 -2.46 9.48
CA ASN A 475 16.74 -3.19 8.23
C ASN A 475 16.43 -4.65 8.53
N VAL A 476 15.27 -5.12 8.09
CA VAL A 476 14.83 -6.51 8.24
C VAL A 476 14.54 -7.15 6.89
N THR A 477 15.32 -8.15 6.49
CA THR A 477 15.14 -8.83 5.18
C THR A 477 14.34 -10.12 5.26
N ASN A 478 14.26 -10.75 6.43
CA ASN A 478 13.44 -11.94 6.73
C ASN A 478 13.03 -11.88 8.20
N GLY A 479 11.82 -12.32 8.56
CA GLY A 479 11.37 -12.34 9.96
C GLY A 479 10.19 -11.42 10.31
N GLY A 480 9.31 -11.14 9.33
CA GLY A 480 8.18 -10.19 9.37
C GLY A 480 7.24 -10.25 10.58
N ASN A 481 6.16 -9.46 10.55
CA ASN A 481 5.36 -9.11 11.74
C ASN A 481 6.15 -8.27 12.76
N ILE A 482 6.76 -7.18 12.26
CA ILE A 482 7.55 -6.24 13.06
C ILE A 482 6.96 -4.84 12.87
N THR A 483 6.65 -4.19 13.99
CA THR A 483 6.12 -2.83 14.02
C THR A 483 7.10 -1.92 14.78
N VAL A 484 7.40 -0.76 14.21
CA VAL A 484 8.21 0.30 14.81
C VAL A 484 7.30 1.47 15.18
N LYS A 485 7.31 1.89 16.44
CA LYS A 485 6.42 2.91 17.01
C LYS A 485 7.20 4.09 17.58
N GLY A 486 6.79 5.31 17.22
CA GLY A 486 7.22 6.52 17.93
C GLY A 486 8.70 6.89 17.80
N LEU A 487 9.48 6.29 16.91
CA LEU A 487 10.88 6.70 16.71
C LEU A 487 10.97 8.01 15.93
N ARG A 488 12.03 8.80 16.17
CA ARG A 488 12.42 9.91 15.30
C ARG A 488 13.65 9.52 14.49
N LEU A 489 13.58 9.61 13.17
CA LEU A 489 14.65 9.22 12.25
C LEU A 489 15.14 10.42 11.48
N LYS A 490 16.47 10.59 11.43
CA LYS A 490 17.11 11.77 10.86
C LYS A 490 18.41 11.41 10.17
N GLY A 491 18.71 12.08 9.06
CA GLY A 491 20.00 11.93 8.38
C GLY A 491 20.16 10.60 7.64
N PHE A 492 19.06 9.92 7.30
CA PHE A 492 19.06 8.73 6.45
C PHE A 492 18.80 9.10 4.99
N PRO A 493 19.30 8.32 4.01
CA PRO A 493 19.09 8.57 2.59
C PRO A 493 17.65 8.93 2.23
N GLN A 494 17.48 9.96 1.40
CA GLN A 494 16.17 10.45 0.96
C GLN A 494 15.83 9.90 -0.41
N ALA A 495 14.55 9.75 -0.71
CA ALA A 495 14.06 9.48 -2.06
C ALA A 495 14.59 10.57 -3.03
N SER A 496 15.11 10.17 -4.19
CA SER A 496 15.57 11.15 -5.18
C SER A 496 14.38 11.92 -5.76
N ILE A 497 13.20 11.30 -5.88
CA ILE A 497 11.95 11.93 -6.34
C ILE A 497 11.04 12.09 -5.13
N PRO A 498 10.79 13.33 -4.65
CA PRO A 498 10.04 13.58 -3.41
C PRO A 498 8.55 13.18 -3.43
N GLN A 499 8.04 12.57 -4.50
CA GLN A 499 6.61 12.53 -4.80
C GLN A 499 5.95 11.15 -4.89
N LEU A 500 6.56 10.06 -4.40
CA LEU A 500 5.85 8.79 -4.36
C LEU A 500 5.97 8.10 -2.99
N ASN A 501 4.98 8.45 -2.16
CA ASN A 501 4.38 7.63 -1.11
C ASN A 501 5.17 7.55 0.21
N GLU A 502 4.44 7.40 1.31
CA GLU A 502 4.91 7.07 2.66
C GLU A 502 5.73 5.75 2.73
N GLN A 503 6.00 5.11 1.59
CA GLN A 503 6.57 3.77 1.44
C GLN A 503 8.09 3.73 1.42
N GLN A 504 8.78 4.83 1.11
CA GLN A 504 10.23 4.93 1.31
C GLN A 504 10.49 5.61 2.66
N MET A 505 10.26 4.87 3.75
CA MET A 505 10.51 5.32 5.12
C MET A 505 12.02 5.50 5.34
N PRO A 506 12.58 6.73 5.34
CA PRO A 506 14.01 6.91 5.45
C PRO A 506 14.52 6.31 6.76
N GLY A 507 15.42 5.34 6.67
CA GLY A 507 15.97 4.67 7.84
C GLY A 507 15.25 3.39 8.27
N LEU A 508 14.14 2.99 7.66
CA LEU A 508 13.44 1.73 8.00
C LEU A 508 13.21 0.87 6.76
N GLU A 509 13.56 -0.40 6.86
CA GLU A 509 13.36 -1.38 5.79
C GLU A 509 12.79 -2.69 6.37
N GLY A 510 11.76 -3.23 5.74
CA GLY A 510 11.15 -4.52 6.10
C GLY A 510 10.34 -4.55 7.40
N VAL A 511 9.85 -3.39 7.85
CA VAL A 511 9.03 -3.21 9.05
C VAL A 511 7.81 -2.34 8.74
N GLN A 512 6.78 -2.39 9.59
CA GLN A 512 5.68 -1.43 9.58
C GLN A 512 6.00 -0.27 10.53
N ALA A 513 5.93 0.98 10.09
CA ALA A 513 6.09 2.13 10.98
C ALA A 513 4.73 2.70 11.42
N VAL A 514 4.63 3.11 12.67
CA VAL A 514 3.44 3.72 13.26
C VAL A 514 3.88 4.91 14.10
N ASN A 515 3.34 6.10 13.81
CA ASN A 515 3.68 7.33 14.54
C ASN A 515 5.20 7.63 14.59
N CYS A 516 5.98 7.22 13.58
CA CYS A 516 7.38 7.62 13.47
C CYS A 516 7.48 9.01 12.85
N GLN A 517 8.47 9.80 13.29
CA GLN A 517 8.77 11.09 12.71
C GLN A 517 10.02 10.98 11.83
N TYR A 518 9.91 11.40 10.57
CA TYR A 518 11.03 11.43 9.63
C TYR A 518 11.45 12.88 9.41
N GLU A 519 12.72 13.15 9.66
CA GLU A 519 13.35 14.46 9.46
C GLU A 519 14.38 14.36 8.37
#